data_AF-A0A918V634-F1
#
_entry.id   AF-A0A918V634-F1
#
_cell.length_a   1.000
_cell.length_b   1.000
_cell.length_c   1.000
_cell.angle_alpha   90.00
_cell.angle_beta   90.00
_cell.angle_gamma   90.00
#
_symmetry.space_group_name_H-M   'P 1'
#
loop_
_entity.id
_entity.type
_entity.pdbx_description
1 polymer ?
#
loop_
_entity_poly.entity_id
_entity_poly.type
_entity_poly.pdbx_seq_one_letter_code
_entity_poly.pdbx_strand_id
1 'polypeptide(L)'
;MSNIISQSIHTIKHWWLFLLSGILLILGSVYVFSAPQESYLSLAWVFSILVFANGISNVIFSIANRKELKGWGWYLTGGIFEILIGIILLSYPAISIILLPVFIGFWLLFRGINIIGNAFELKNIGVLDWGWFLLFGVTLAVVASSMILLPIIGHITVIILTAFGLFILGIANIILSFKLKKVKSLTIDKVDQFKNKIKSEFNNLKKEVINNYEQLSEEEKLKIDQAFEKYEANS
;
A
#
# COMPACT_ATOMS: atom_id res chain seq x y z
N MET A 1 13.58 20.68 7.94
CA MET A 1 13.84 19.31 8.47
C MET A 1 12.89 18.88 9.59
N SER A 2 12.41 19.78 10.47
CA SER A 2 11.43 19.46 11.53
C SER A 2 10.15 18.79 11.02
N ASN A 3 9.68 19.16 9.82
CA ASN A 3 8.45 18.64 9.22
C ASN A 3 8.52 17.16 8.79
N ILE A 4 9.70 16.66 8.40
CA ILE A 4 9.86 15.28 7.90
C ILE A 4 9.91 14.29 9.08
N ILE A 5 10.62 14.66 10.15
CA ILE A 5 10.77 13.83 11.36
C ILE A 5 9.41 13.72 12.07
N SER A 6 8.66 14.82 12.20
CA SER A 6 7.33 14.79 12.82
C SER A 6 6.31 13.99 12.02
N GLN A 7 6.31 14.09 10.68
CA GLN A 7 5.47 13.29 9.80
C GLN A 7 5.79 11.79 9.88
N SER A 8 7.08 11.44 9.89
CA SER A 8 7.53 10.05 10.01
C SER A 8 7.04 9.40 11.31
N ILE A 9 7.15 10.12 12.43
CA ILE A 9 6.68 9.64 13.75
C ILE A 9 5.15 9.46 13.76
N HIS A 10 4.41 10.32 13.05
CA HIS A 10 2.95 10.24 12.93
C HIS A 10 2.48 9.02 12.13
N THR A 11 3.08 8.73 10.97
CA THR A 11 2.72 7.54 10.16
C THR A 11 2.97 6.24 10.94
N ILE A 12 4.05 6.19 11.71
CA ILE A 12 4.37 5.03 12.55
C ILE A 12 3.44 4.96 13.79
N LYS A 13 2.78 6.06 14.19
CA LYS A 13 1.81 6.06 15.30
C LYS A 13 0.66 5.07 15.07
N HIS A 14 0.25 4.90 13.81
CA HIS A 14 -0.88 4.06 13.41
C HIS A 14 -0.50 2.61 13.07
N TRP A 15 0.63 2.10 13.58
CA TRP A 15 1.06 0.69 13.41
C TRP A 15 -0.05 -0.33 13.74
N TRP A 16 -0.92 0.00 14.69
CA TRP A 16 -2.05 -0.84 15.10
C TRP A 16 -3.12 -1.02 14.00
N LEU A 17 -3.23 -0.09 13.04
CA LEU A 17 -4.14 -0.24 11.90
C LEU A 17 -3.73 -1.43 11.01
N PHE A 18 -2.42 -1.65 10.84
CA PHE A 18 -1.91 -2.83 10.13
C PHE A 18 -2.19 -4.12 10.91
N LEU A 19 -2.10 -4.09 12.24
CA LEU A 19 -2.44 -5.24 13.06
C LEU A 19 -3.93 -5.59 12.94
N LEU A 20 -4.80 -4.58 13.07
CA LEU A 20 -6.25 -4.74 12.93
C LEU A 20 -6.62 -5.24 11.53
N SER A 21 -6.06 -4.63 10.49
CA SER A 21 -6.24 -5.08 9.10
C SER A 21 -5.78 -6.53 8.93
N GLY A 22 -4.63 -6.90 9.48
CA GLY A 22 -4.12 -8.26 9.40
C GLY A 22 -5.05 -9.29 10.05
N ILE A 23 -5.58 -8.99 11.24
CA ILE A 23 -6.56 -9.84 11.92
C ILE A 23 -7.86 -9.96 11.11
N LEU A 24 -8.38 -8.83 10.61
CA LEU A 24 -9.60 -8.83 9.78
C LEU A 24 -9.43 -9.65 8.51
N LEU A 25 -8.27 -9.57 7.85
CA LEU A 25 -7.98 -10.37 6.66
C LEU A 25 -7.91 -11.88 6.95
N ILE A 26 -7.32 -12.28 8.08
CA ILE A 26 -7.32 -13.68 8.50
C ILE A 26 -8.74 -14.18 8.80
N LEU A 27 -9.53 -13.39 9.53
CA LEU A 27 -10.94 -13.74 9.79
C LEU A 27 -11.74 -13.83 8.49
N GLY A 28 -11.50 -12.91 7.55
CA GLY A 28 -12.07 -12.95 6.21
C GLY A 28 -11.69 -14.21 5.45
N SER A 29 -10.42 -14.62 5.50
CA SER A 29 -9.97 -15.89 4.89
C SER A 29 -10.69 -17.11 5.47
N VAL A 30 -10.82 -17.18 6.80
CA VAL A 30 -11.56 -18.25 7.50
C VAL A 30 -13.04 -18.25 7.09
N TYR A 31 -13.65 -17.07 6.96
CA TYR A 31 -15.02 -16.94 6.47
C TYR A 31 -15.16 -17.48 5.03
N VAL A 32 -14.22 -17.15 4.13
CA VAL A 32 -14.25 -17.65 2.74
C VAL A 32 -14.19 -19.18 2.69
N PHE A 33 -13.37 -19.82 3.52
CA PHE A 33 -13.34 -21.28 3.60
C PHE A 33 -14.60 -21.88 4.22
N SER A 34 -15.24 -21.17 5.16
CA SER A 34 -16.43 -21.66 5.87
C SER A 34 -17.70 -21.53 5.03
N ALA A 35 -17.80 -20.50 4.19
CA ALA A 35 -18.92 -20.24 3.29
C ALA A 35 -18.44 -19.91 1.85
N PRO A 36 -17.92 -20.90 1.11
CA PRO A 36 -17.32 -20.66 -0.22
C PRO A 36 -18.30 -20.07 -1.24
N GLN A 37 -19.54 -20.56 -1.24
CA GLN A 37 -20.57 -20.14 -2.21
C GLN A 37 -20.98 -18.68 -1.99
N GLU A 38 -21.30 -18.30 -0.76
CA GLU A 38 -21.70 -16.94 -0.39
C GLU A 38 -20.57 -15.94 -0.61
N SER A 39 -19.33 -16.36 -0.31
CA SER A 39 -18.14 -15.55 -0.54
C SER A 39 -17.92 -15.29 -2.02
N TYR A 40 -18.11 -16.31 -2.86
CA TYR A 40 -18.02 -16.16 -4.30
C TYR A 40 -19.13 -15.27 -4.87
N LEU A 41 -20.37 -15.44 -4.40
CA LEU A 41 -21.48 -14.55 -4.77
C LEU A 41 -21.16 -13.09 -4.42
N SER A 42 -20.58 -12.85 -3.24
CA SER A 42 -20.15 -11.51 -2.82
C SER A 42 -19.10 -10.93 -3.78
N LEU A 43 -18.12 -11.74 -4.21
CA LEU A 43 -17.14 -11.32 -5.22
C LEU A 43 -17.78 -11.02 -6.58
N ALA A 44 -18.77 -11.80 -7.00
CA ALA A 44 -19.51 -11.57 -8.23
C ALA A 44 -20.30 -10.25 -8.18
N TRP A 45 -20.90 -9.91 -7.03
CA TRP A 45 -21.54 -8.60 -6.81
C TRP A 45 -20.54 -7.46 -6.89
N VAL A 46 -19.41 -7.57 -6.19
CA VAL A 46 -18.34 -6.55 -6.23
C VAL A 46 -17.85 -6.35 -7.67
N PHE A 47 -17.60 -7.44 -8.40
CA PHE A 47 -17.22 -7.37 -9.81
C PHE A 47 -18.25 -6.64 -10.67
N SER A 48 -19.54 -6.95 -10.51
CA SER A 48 -20.64 -6.32 -11.25
C SER A 48 -20.70 -4.81 -10.99
N ILE A 49 -20.58 -4.41 -9.72
CA ILE A 49 -20.55 -3.00 -9.31
C ILE A 49 -19.33 -2.30 -9.90
N LEU A 50 -18.16 -2.94 -9.88
CA LEU A 50 -16.94 -2.37 -10.43
C LEU A 50 -17.02 -2.16 -11.94
N VAL A 51 -17.55 -3.13 -12.69
CA VAL A 51 -17.77 -2.99 -14.15
C VAL A 51 -18.70 -1.81 -14.44
N PHE A 52 -19.82 -1.73 -13.71
CA PHE A 52 -20.77 -0.62 -13.86
C PHE A 52 -20.14 0.74 -13.52
N ALA A 53 -19.44 0.82 -12.38
CA ALA A 53 -18.79 2.04 -11.93
C ALA A 53 -17.67 2.48 -12.89
N ASN A 54 -16.88 1.54 -13.41
CA ASN A 54 -15.85 1.82 -14.41
C ASN A 54 -16.46 2.38 -15.69
N GLY A 55 -17.60 1.82 -16.14
CA GLY A 55 -18.33 2.35 -17.28
C GLY A 55 -18.77 3.80 -17.08
N ILE A 56 -19.33 4.12 -15.90
CA ILE A 56 -19.67 5.50 -15.53
C ILE A 56 -18.42 6.39 -15.55
N SER A 57 -17.33 5.96 -14.91
CA SER A 57 -16.07 6.71 -14.88
C SER A 57 -15.52 6.97 -16.28
N ASN A 58 -15.58 5.99 -17.19
CA ASN A 58 -15.15 6.11 -18.57
C ASN A 58 -15.98 7.12 -19.36
N VAL A 59 -17.31 7.11 -19.19
CA VAL A 59 -18.20 8.11 -19.79
C VAL A 59 -17.88 9.51 -19.28
N ILE A 60 -17.75 9.68 -17.95
CA ILE A 60 -17.42 10.98 -17.34
C ILE A 60 -16.05 11.47 -17.83
N PHE A 61 -15.03 10.62 -17.78
CA PHE A 61 -13.68 10.93 -18.22
C PHE A 61 -13.65 11.34 -19.70
N SER A 62 -14.37 10.60 -20.55
CA SER A 62 -14.48 10.89 -21.98
C SER A 62 -15.10 12.28 -22.23
N ILE A 63 -16.22 12.58 -21.56
CA ILE A 63 -16.91 13.87 -21.73
C ILE A 63 -16.07 15.03 -21.20
N ALA A 64 -15.46 14.86 -20.01
CA ALA A 64 -14.64 15.88 -19.37
C ALA A 64 -13.41 16.26 -20.22
N ASN A 65 -12.79 15.28 -20.89
CA ASN A 65 -11.55 15.47 -21.63
C ASN A 65 -11.75 15.52 -23.15
N ARG A 66 -12.99 15.60 -23.65
CA ARG A 66 -13.31 15.48 -25.09
C ARG A 66 -12.57 16.44 -26.02
N LYS A 67 -12.16 17.61 -25.50
CA LYS A 67 -11.45 18.65 -26.28
C LYS A 67 -9.94 18.43 -26.34
N GLU A 68 -9.38 17.75 -25.35
CA GLU A 68 -7.93 17.57 -25.18
C GLU A 68 -7.49 16.15 -25.56
N LEU A 69 -8.39 15.18 -25.42
CA LEU A 69 -8.12 13.76 -25.65
C LEU A 69 -8.44 13.36 -27.09
N LYS A 70 -7.40 13.10 -27.89
CA LYS A 70 -7.56 12.41 -29.18
C LYS A 70 -8.09 10.99 -28.93
N GLY A 71 -9.20 10.64 -29.55
CA GLY A 71 -9.82 9.31 -29.39
C GLY A 71 -10.85 9.19 -28.25
N TRP A 72 -11.32 10.31 -27.66
CA TRP A 72 -12.34 10.33 -26.61
C TRP A 72 -13.60 9.49 -26.93
N GLY A 73 -13.99 9.41 -28.22
CA GLY A 73 -15.12 8.61 -28.68
C GLY A 73 -15.02 7.13 -28.30
N TRP A 74 -13.81 6.54 -28.33
CA TRP A 74 -13.60 5.15 -27.91
C TRP A 74 -13.88 4.92 -26.43
N TYR A 75 -13.48 5.87 -25.57
CA TYR A 75 -13.78 5.83 -24.15
C TYR A 75 -15.29 6.03 -23.87
N LEU A 76 -15.96 6.86 -24.67
CA LEU A 76 -17.41 7.05 -24.53
C LEU A 76 -18.15 5.75 -24.89
N THR A 77 -17.85 5.19 -26.07
CA THR A 77 -18.47 3.97 -26.55
C THR A 77 -18.17 2.80 -25.62
N GLY A 78 -16.92 2.62 -25.22
CA GLY A 78 -16.52 1.59 -24.25
C GLY A 78 -17.24 1.75 -22.91
N GLY A 79 -17.30 2.97 -22.37
CA GLY A 79 -18.01 3.26 -21.12
C GLY A 79 -19.51 2.95 -21.19
N ILE A 80 -20.17 3.28 -22.31
CA ILE A 80 -21.60 2.93 -22.51
C ILE A 80 -21.79 1.41 -22.53
N PHE A 81 -20.93 0.67 -23.24
CA PHE A 81 -20.99 -0.80 -23.25
C PHE A 81 -20.77 -1.39 -21.85
N GLU A 82 -19.79 -0.88 -21.10
CA GLU A 82 -19.52 -1.32 -19.72
C GLU A 82 -20.69 -1.02 -18.79
N ILE A 83 -21.38 0.12 -18.93
CA ILE A 83 -22.60 0.43 -18.17
C ILE A 83 -23.68 -0.60 -18.46
N LEU A 84 -23.95 -0.88 -19.74
CA LEU A 84 -24.97 -1.85 -20.15
C LEU A 84 -24.66 -3.26 -19.62
N ILE A 85 -23.41 -3.70 -19.76
CA ILE A 85 -22.95 -4.97 -19.21
C ILE A 85 -23.09 -4.96 -17.68
N GLY A 86 -22.65 -3.90 -17.02
CA GLY A 86 -22.75 -3.74 -15.57
C GLY A 86 -24.19 -3.84 -15.06
N ILE A 87 -25.16 -3.22 -15.75
CA ILE A 87 -26.59 -3.34 -15.42
C ILE A 87 -27.06 -4.79 -15.56
N ILE A 88 -26.68 -5.48 -16.64
CA ILE A 88 -27.02 -6.89 -16.85
C ILE A 88 -26.44 -7.75 -15.73
N LEU A 89 -25.18 -7.55 -15.38
CA LEU A 89 -24.49 -8.28 -14.32
C LEU A 89 -25.15 -8.08 -12.94
N LEU A 90 -25.53 -6.84 -12.61
CA LEU A 90 -26.24 -6.51 -11.37
C LEU A 90 -27.66 -7.09 -11.33
N SER A 91 -28.34 -7.15 -12.47
CA SER A 91 -29.70 -7.68 -12.58
C SER A 91 -29.73 -9.22 -12.56
N TYR A 92 -28.68 -9.86 -13.09
CA TYR A 92 -28.58 -11.31 -13.23
C TYR A 92 -27.25 -11.83 -12.65
N PRO A 93 -27.17 -12.03 -11.32
CA PRO A 93 -25.93 -12.47 -10.64
C PRO A 93 -25.36 -13.78 -11.17
N ALA A 94 -26.20 -14.67 -11.72
CA ALA A 94 -25.76 -15.91 -12.35
C ALA A 94 -24.80 -15.69 -13.53
N ILE A 95 -24.98 -14.59 -14.29
CA ILE A 95 -24.08 -14.23 -15.39
C ILE A 95 -22.74 -13.77 -14.83
N SER A 96 -22.75 -12.96 -13.76
CA SER A 96 -21.54 -12.50 -13.08
C SER A 96 -20.71 -13.66 -12.53
N ILE A 97 -21.37 -14.70 -12.00
CA ILE A 97 -20.72 -15.92 -11.52
C ILE A 97 -19.92 -16.61 -12.63
N ILE A 98 -20.43 -16.61 -13.87
CA ILE A 98 -19.78 -17.27 -15.01
C ILE A 98 -18.69 -16.37 -15.61
N LEU A 99 -18.92 -15.06 -15.71
CA LEU A 99 -17.99 -14.15 -16.36
C LEU A 99 -16.80 -13.77 -15.48
N LEU A 100 -16.98 -13.68 -14.16
CA LEU A 100 -15.92 -13.29 -13.23
C LEU A 100 -14.63 -14.12 -13.42
N PRO A 101 -14.66 -15.47 -13.47
CA PRO A 101 -13.46 -16.26 -13.65
C PRO A 101 -12.90 -16.19 -15.06
N VAL A 102 -13.71 -15.89 -16.07
CA VAL A 102 -13.23 -15.69 -17.45
C VAL A 102 -12.38 -14.43 -17.53
N PHE A 103 -12.85 -13.33 -16.92
CA PHE A 103 -12.09 -12.08 -16.83
C PHE A 103 -10.78 -12.27 -16.04
N ILE A 104 -10.85 -12.91 -14.87
CA ILE A 104 -9.67 -13.21 -14.05
C ILE A 104 -8.72 -14.16 -14.80
N GLY A 105 -9.25 -15.20 -15.45
CA GLY A 105 -8.48 -16.16 -16.23
C GLY A 105 -7.72 -15.49 -17.37
N PHE A 106 -8.35 -14.58 -18.10
CA PHE A 106 -7.69 -13.82 -19.16
C PHE A 106 -6.53 -12.97 -18.63
N TRP A 107 -6.74 -12.28 -17.50
CA TRP A 107 -5.68 -11.54 -16.82
C TRP A 107 -4.52 -12.43 -16.34
N LEU A 108 -4.84 -13.56 -15.70
CA LEU A 108 -3.84 -14.53 -15.24
C LEU A 108 -3.08 -15.18 -16.39
N LEU A 109 -3.70 -15.34 -17.56
CA LEU A 109 -3.05 -15.86 -18.74
C LEU A 109 -1.93 -14.93 -19.20
N PHE A 110 -2.20 -13.63 -19.33
CA PHE A 110 -1.15 -12.64 -19.60
C PHE A 110 -0.06 -12.65 -18.53
N ARG A 111 -0.44 -12.80 -17.26
CA ARG A 111 0.54 -12.86 -16.17
C ARG A 111 1.43 -14.09 -16.28
N GLY A 112 0.85 -15.25 -16.61
CA GLY A 112 1.59 -16.49 -16.86
C GLY A 112 2.57 -16.33 -18.02
N ILE A 113 2.13 -15.79 -19.15
CA ILE A 113 2.99 -15.52 -20.31
C ILE A 113 4.14 -14.57 -19.95
N ASN A 114 3.87 -13.50 -19.21
CA ASN A 114 4.91 -12.57 -18.74
C ASN A 114 5.93 -13.25 -17.82
N ILE A 115 5.49 -14.13 -16.90
CA ILE A 115 6.40 -14.89 -16.03
C ILE A 115 7.27 -15.84 -16.84
N ILE A 116 6.71 -16.48 -17.87
CA ILE A 116 7.46 -17.35 -18.79
C ILE A 116 8.54 -16.53 -19.53
N GLY A 117 8.19 -15.34 -20.04
CA GLY A 117 9.14 -14.41 -20.65
C GLY A 117 10.28 -14.05 -19.69
N ASN A 118 9.94 -13.61 -18.47
CA ASN A 118 10.91 -13.29 -17.43
C ASN A 118 11.80 -14.49 -17.06
N ALA A 119 11.26 -15.72 -17.09
CA ALA A 119 12.06 -16.91 -16.82
C ALA A 119 13.13 -17.14 -17.89
N PHE A 120 12.84 -16.87 -19.15
CA PHE A 120 13.85 -16.92 -20.22
C PHE A 120 14.87 -15.80 -20.10
N GLU A 121 14.47 -14.60 -19.67
CA GLU A 121 15.41 -13.54 -19.35
C GLU A 121 16.36 -13.94 -18.22
N LEU A 122 15.83 -14.52 -17.13
CA LEU A 122 16.62 -15.06 -16.01
C LEU A 122 17.62 -16.14 -16.48
N LYS A 123 17.20 -17.01 -17.41
CA LYS A 123 18.08 -18.00 -18.03
C LYS A 123 19.21 -17.33 -18.80
N ASN A 124 18.92 -16.28 -19.56
CA ASN A 124 19.91 -15.58 -20.39
C ASN A 124 20.96 -14.85 -19.54
N ILE A 125 20.60 -14.36 -18.35
CA ILE A 125 21.54 -13.73 -17.41
C ILE A 125 22.27 -14.74 -16.50
N GLY A 126 22.06 -16.04 -16.70
CA GLY A 126 22.78 -17.11 -15.97
C GLY A 126 22.28 -17.40 -14.56
N VAL A 127 21.08 -16.96 -14.18
CA VAL A 127 20.49 -17.29 -12.87
C VAL A 127 20.02 -18.75 -12.86
N LEU A 128 20.54 -19.58 -11.94
CA LEU A 128 20.26 -21.01 -11.88
C LEU A 128 18.78 -21.36 -11.61
N ASP A 129 18.04 -20.50 -10.91
CA ASP A 129 16.65 -20.74 -10.50
C ASP A 129 15.59 -20.50 -11.59
N TRP A 130 16.02 -20.16 -12.82
CA TRP A 130 15.11 -19.84 -13.94
C TRP A 130 14.05 -20.92 -14.20
N GLY A 131 14.38 -22.19 -13.97
CA GLY A 131 13.48 -23.33 -14.17
C GLY A 131 12.23 -23.28 -13.29
N TRP A 132 12.36 -22.80 -12.05
CA TRP A 132 11.22 -22.64 -11.15
C TRP A 132 10.25 -21.58 -11.65
N PHE A 133 10.78 -20.44 -12.11
CA PHE A 133 9.96 -19.37 -12.68
C PHE A 133 9.22 -19.84 -13.94
N LEU A 134 9.88 -20.62 -14.80
CA LEU A 134 9.23 -21.18 -15.98
C LEU A 134 8.10 -22.13 -15.59
N LEU A 135 8.34 -23.03 -14.63
CA LEU A 135 7.33 -23.98 -14.15
C LEU A 135 6.12 -23.25 -13.55
N PHE A 136 6.33 -22.22 -12.73
CA PHE A 136 5.24 -21.40 -12.19
C PHE A 136 4.47 -20.66 -13.30
N GLY A 137 5.18 -20.09 -14.28
CA GLY A 137 4.56 -19.39 -15.40
C GLY A 137 3.69 -20.30 -16.26
N VAL A 138 4.19 -21.49 -16.60
CA VAL A 138 3.45 -22.50 -17.37
C VAL A 138 2.25 -23.01 -16.59
N THR A 139 2.42 -23.35 -15.31
CA THR A 139 1.31 -23.83 -14.46
C THR A 139 0.22 -22.77 -14.35
N LEU A 140 0.60 -21.50 -14.14
CA LEU A 140 -0.34 -20.40 -14.07
C LEU A 140 -1.09 -20.21 -15.39
N ALA A 141 -0.40 -20.30 -16.54
CA ALA A 141 -1.02 -20.20 -17.85
C ALA A 141 -2.02 -21.35 -18.10
N VAL A 142 -1.67 -22.58 -17.73
CA VAL A 142 -2.56 -23.75 -17.86
C VAL A 142 -3.82 -23.61 -16.99
N VAL A 143 -3.64 -23.20 -15.73
CA VAL A 143 -4.78 -22.92 -14.82
C VAL A 143 -5.65 -21.82 -15.42
N ALA A 144 -5.05 -20.71 -15.85
CA ALA A 144 -5.76 -19.59 -16.46
C ALA A 144 -6.55 -19.99 -17.71
N SER A 145 -5.94 -20.74 -18.63
CA SER A 145 -6.63 -21.29 -19.80
C SER A 145 -7.79 -22.22 -19.40
N SER A 146 -7.60 -23.04 -18.36
CA SER A 146 -8.65 -23.92 -17.84
C SER A 146 -9.84 -23.14 -17.26
N MET A 147 -9.58 -22.01 -16.59
CA MET A 147 -10.65 -21.13 -16.07
C MET A 147 -11.49 -20.52 -17.19
N ILE A 148 -10.86 -20.17 -18.32
CA ILE A 148 -11.54 -19.56 -19.48
C ILE A 148 -12.41 -20.61 -20.19
N LEU A 149 -11.89 -21.82 -20.40
CA LEU A 149 -12.59 -22.89 -21.10
C LEU A 149 -13.69 -23.53 -20.24
N LEU A 150 -13.44 -23.65 -18.93
CA LEU A 150 -14.32 -24.30 -17.97
C LEU A 150 -14.53 -23.37 -16.77
N PRO A 151 -15.56 -22.50 -16.81
CA PRO A 151 -15.84 -21.53 -15.74
C PRO A 151 -16.04 -22.16 -14.35
N ILE A 152 -16.42 -23.45 -14.28
CA ILE A 152 -16.54 -24.21 -13.03
C ILE A 152 -15.17 -24.34 -12.32
N ILE A 153 -14.10 -24.57 -13.07
CA ILE A 153 -12.73 -24.58 -12.53
C ILE A 153 -12.38 -23.16 -12.05
N GLY A 154 -12.79 -22.17 -12.83
CA GLY A 154 -12.66 -20.76 -12.48
C GLY A 154 -13.28 -20.40 -11.14
N HIS A 155 -14.52 -20.82 -10.89
CA HIS A 155 -15.23 -20.62 -9.63
C HIS A 155 -14.43 -21.13 -8.43
N ILE A 156 -13.98 -22.39 -8.47
CA ILE A 156 -13.19 -23.02 -7.40
C ILE A 156 -11.85 -22.29 -7.22
N THR A 157 -11.20 -21.97 -8.33
CA THR A 157 -9.88 -21.30 -8.33
C THR A 157 -9.97 -19.92 -7.69
N VAL A 158 -10.99 -19.13 -7.99
CA VAL A 158 -11.19 -17.80 -7.39
C VAL A 158 -11.39 -17.91 -5.88
N ILE A 159 -12.19 -18.86 -5.40
CA ILE A 159 -12.38 -19.08 -3.96
C ILE A 159 -11.04 -19.37 -3.28
N ILE A 160 -10.26 -20.31 -3.82
CA ILE A 160 -8.96 -20.70 -3.26
C ILE A 160 -7.99 -19.51 -3.29
N LEU A 161 -7.87 -18.83 -4.43
CA LEU A 161 -6.98 -17.68 -4.58
C LEU A 161 -7.34 -16.54 -3.62
N THR A 162 -8.64 -16.23 -3.46
CA THR A 162 -9.09 -15.21 -2.52
C THR A 162 -8.80 -15.63 -1.09
N ALA A 163 -9.11 -16.87 -0.69
CA ALA A 163 -8.91 -17.33 0.67
C ALA A 163 -7.41 -17.32 1.05
N PHE A 164 -6.55 -17.90 0.22
CA PHE A 164 -5.10 -17.88 0.45
C PHE A 164 -4.49 -16.49 0.33
N GLY A 165 -4.97 -15.67 -0.61
CA GLY A 165 -4.54 -14.28 -0.76
C GLY A 165 -4.82 -13.45 0.50
N LEU A 166 -6.05 -13.54 1.03
CA LEU A 166 -6.41 -12.89 2.30
C LEU A 166 -5.59 -13.41 3.47
N PHE A 167 -5.34 -14.71 3.53
CA PHE A 167 -4.52 -15.31 4.59
C PHE A 167 -3.07 -14.79 4.57
N ILE A 168 -2.42 -14.82 3.40
CA ILE A 168 -1.03 -14.37 3.22
C ILE A 168 -0.92 -12.87 3.51
N LEU A 169 -1.83 -12.05 2.98
CA LEU A 169 -1.86 -10.61 3.25
C LEU A 169 -2.14 -10.32 4.73
N GLY A 170 -2.99 -11.12 5.38
CA GLY A 170 -3.25 -11.03 6.81
C GLY A 170 -2.00 -11.26 7.65
N ILE A 171 -1.27 -12.34 7.38
CA ILE A 171 0.01 -12.64 8.03
C ILE A 171 1.02 -11.52 7.75
N ALA A 172 1.14 -11.07 6.50
CA ALA A 172 2.06 -10.00 6.12
C ALA A 172 1.77 -8.71 6.91
N ASN A 173 0.51 -8.31 7.03
CA ASN A 173 0.09 -7.12 7.77
C ASN A 173 0.36 -7.23 9.28
N ILE A 174 0.18 -8.41 9.86
CA ILE A 174 0.55 -8.67 11.27
C ILE A 174 2.07 -8.50 11.44
N ILE A 175 2.89 -9.11 10.57
CA ILE A 175 4.35 -8.98 10.62
C ILE A 175 4.77 -7.51 10.45
N LEU A 176 4.19 -6.79 9.49
CA LEU A 176 4.46 -5.38 9.26
C LEU A 176 4.08 -4.52 10.47
N SER A 177 2.97 -4.82 11.15
CA SER A 177 2.56 -4.08 12.34
C SER A 177 3.62 -4.14 13.45
N PHE A 178 4.21 -5.32 13.69
CA PHE A 178 5.25 -5.49 14.69
C PHE A 178 6.57 -4.83 14.27
N LYS A 179 6.92 -4.93 12.98
CA LYS A 179 8.08 -4.22 12.42
C LYS A 179 7.92 -2.70 12.60
N LEU A 180 6.76 -2.14 12.28
CA LEU A 180 6.47 -0.71 12.47
C LEU A 180 6.49 -0.31 13.94
N LYS A 181 5.91 -1.13 14.84
CA LYS A 181 5.96 -0.89 16.29
C LYS A 181 7.40 -0.82 16.80
N LYS A 182 8.27 -1.73 16.35
CA LYS A 182 9.69 -1.75 16.71
C LYS A 182 10.44 -0.54 16.17
N VAL A 183 10.20 -0.15 14.92
CA VAL A 183 10.80 1.07 14.34
C VAL A 183 10.36 2.32 15.11
N LYS A 184 9.10 2.37 15.56
CA LYS A 184 8.56 3.48 16.36
C LYS A 184 9.34 3.67 17.66
N SER A 185 9.49 2.60 18.44
CA SER A 185 10.12 2.68 19.76
C SER A 185 11.58 3.10 19.61
N LEU A 186 12.31 2.49 18.68
CA LEU A 186 13.71 2.84 18.40
C LEU A 186 13.88 4.30 17.95
N THR A 187 12.92 4.84 17.20
CA THR A 187 12.95 6.24 16.76
C THR A 187 12.69 7.19 17.93
N ILE A 188 11.70 6.90 18.78
CA ILE A 188 11.39 7.70 19.97
C ILE A 188 12.57 7.68 20.94
N ASP A 189 13.13 6.50 21.22
CA ASP A 189 14.27 6.34 22.13
C ASP A 189 15.49 7.15 21.66
N LYS A 190 15.81 7.11 20.35
CA LYS A 190 16.92 7.90 19.78
C LYS A 190 16.67 9.41 19.84
N VAL A 191 15.44 9.85 19.59
CA VAL A 191 15.07 11.28 19.65
C VAL A 191 15.15 11.78 21.09
N ASP A 192 14.65 11.00 22.05
CA ASP A 192 14.70 11.34 23.47
C ASP A 192 16.14 11.34 23.99
N GLN A 193 16.97 10.38 23.58
CA GLN A 193 18.39 10.36 23.88
C GLN A 193 19.10 11.61 23.35
N PHE A 194 18.85 11.99 22.09
CA PHE A 194 19.42 13.19 21.49
C PHE A 194 18.97 14.47 22.19
N LYS A 195 17.66 14.59 22.50
CA LYS A 195 17.09 15.73 23.22
C LYS A 195 17.68 15.87 24.62
N ASN A 196 17.84 14.76 25.34
CA ASN A 196 18.44 14.74 26.67
C ASN A 196 19.94 15.11 26.62
N LYS A 197 20.67 14.62 25.61
CA LYS A 197 22.08 14.99 25.40
C LYS A 197 22.25 16.50 25.18
N ILE A 198 21.47 17.10 24.27
CA ILE A 198 21.49 18.55 24.04
C ILE A 198 21.16 19.31 25.33
N LYS A 199 20.11 18.89 26.05
CA LYS A 199 19.71 19.55 27.31
C LYS A 199 20.83 19.49 28.36
N SER A 200 21.54 18.37 28.46
CA SER A 200 22.67 18.24 29.38
C SER A 200 23.87 19.11 28.99
N GLU A 201 24.24 19.16 27.71
CA GLU A 201 25.34 20.01 27.23
C GLU A 201 25.02 21.49 27.43
N PHE A 202 23.79 21.92 27.11
CA PHE A 202 23.35 23.29 27.35
C PHE A 202 23.38 23.66 28.84
N ASN A 203 22.92 22.77 29.72
CA ASN A 203 22.97 23.00 31.17
C ASN A 203 24.40 23.07 31.71
N ASN A 204 25.31 22.25 31.17
CA ASN A 204 26.72 22.29 31.54
C ASN A 204 27.37 23.60 31.07
N LEU A 205 27.14 24.00 29.82
CA LEU A 205 27.61 25.29 29.28
C LEU A 205 27.06 26.47 30.10
N LYS A 206 25.77 26.45 30.45
CA LYS A 206 25.17 27.50 31.29
C LYS A 206 25.88 27.60 32.65
N LYS A 207 26.17 26.48 33.30
CA LYS A 207 26.91 26.46 34.58
C LYS A 207 28.34 26.97 34.41
N GLU A 208 29.02 26.56 33.35
CA GLU A 208 30.39 27.00 33.04
C GLU A 208 30.47 28.51 32.79
N VAL A 209 29.54 29.06 32.01
CA VAL A 209 29.44 30.50 31.76
C VAL A 209 29.17 31.27 33.05
N ILE A 210 28.23 30.83 33.89
CA ILE A 210 27.93 31.49 35.17
C ILE A 210 29.15 31.47 36.10
N ASN A 211 29.80 30.31 36.25
CA ASN A 211 30.96 30.17 37.12
C ASN A 211 32.15 31.02 36.63
N ASN A 212 32.38 31.08 35.31
CA ASN A 212 33.41 31.94 34.72
C ASN A 212 33.06 33.44 34.89
N TYR A 213 31.78 33.81 34.78
CA TYR A 213 31.33 35.19 35.00
C TYR A 213 31.51 35.64 36.45
N GLU A 214 31.22 34.77 37.42
CA GLU A 214 31.42 35.05 38.85
C GLU A 214 32.90 35.28 39.21
N GLN A 215 33.83 34.67 38.46
CA GLN A 215 35.27 34.79 38.65
C GLN A 215 35.91 36.05 38.02
N LEU A 216 35.17 36.82 37.22
CA LEU A 216 35.68 38.04 36.58
C LEU A 216 35.79 39.22 37.56
N SER A 217 36.64 40.19 37.24
CA SER A 217 36.71 41.46 37.97
C SER A 217 35.46 42.31 37.72
N GLU A 218 35.12 43.22 38.66
CA GLU A 218 33.95 44.10 38.53
C GLU A 218 34.00 45.00 37.28
N GLU A 219 35.19 45.39 36.83
CA GLU A 219 35.39 46.19 35.62
C GLU A 219 35.08 45.39 34.34
N GLU A 220 35.35 44.08 34.35
CA GLU A 220 35.05 43.16 33.24
C GLU A 220 33.57 42.80 33.19
N LYS A 221 32.93 42.56 34.35
CA LYS A 221 31.49 42.34 34.46
C LYS A 221 30.68 43.52 33.89
N LEU A 222 31.04 44.74 34.28
CA LEU A 222 30.41 45.96 33.78
C LEU A 222 30.47 46.08 32.25
N LYS A 223 31.62 45.72 31.64
CA LYS A 223 31.79 45.71 30.17
C LYS A 223 30.89 44.67 29.49
N ILE A 224 30.74 43.50 30.10
CA ILE A 224 29.87 42.43 29.59
C ILE A 224 28.40 42.86 29.68
N ASP A 225 27.95 43.41 30.80
CA ASP A 225 26.57 43.86 30.99
C ASP A 225 26.20 44.98 29.99
N GLN A 226 27.09 45.95 29.78
CA GLN A 226 26.92 46.99 28.76
C GLN A 226 26.85 46.42 27.33
N ALA A 227 27.61 45.35 27.04
CA ALA A 227 27.57 44.68 25.75
C ALA A 227 26.24 43.95 25.53
N PHE A 228 25.68 43.33 26.57
CA PHE A 228 24.37 42.68 26.52
C PHE A 228 23.23 43.69 26.35
N GLU A 229 23.21 44.80 27.11
CA GLU A 229 22.21 45.86 26.94
C GLU A 229 22.22 46.44 25.52
N LYS A 230 23.42 46.64 24.95
CA LYS A 230 23.56 47.14 23.58
C LYS A 230 23.08 46.14 22.53
N TYR A 231 23.19 44.84 22.81
CA TYR A 231 22.69 43.80 21.93
C TYR A 231 21.16 43.73 21.95
N GLU A 232 20.54 43.70 23.14
CA GLU A 232 19.07 43.69 23.29
C GLU A 232 18.42 44.94 22.71
N ALA A 233 19.06 46.10 22.82
CA ALA A 233 18.56 47.34 22.22
C ALA A 233 18.57 47.34 20.67
N ASN A 234 19.30 46.41 20.03
CA ASN A 234 19.46 46.31 18.57
C ASN A 234 18.83 45.04 17.95
N SER A 235 18.25 44.15 18.77
CA SER A 235 17.56 42.93 18.33
C SER A 235 16.05 43.10 18.31
#